data_AF-A0A1L8D4K2-F1
#
_entry.id   AF-A0A1L8D4K2-F1
#
_cell.length_a   1.000
_cell.length_b   1.000
_cell.length_c   1.000
_cell.angle_alpha   90.00
_cell.angle_beta   90.00
_cell.angle_gamma   90.00
#
_symmetry.space_group_name_H-M   'P 1'
#
loop_
_entity.id
_entity.type
_entity.pdbx_description
1 polymer ?
#
loop_
_entity_poly.entity_id
_entity_poly.type
_entity_poly.pdbx_seq_one_letter_code
_entity_poly.pdbx_strand_id
1 'polypeptide(L)'
;MPNVVFATDYKYMCSEPGQELIIKAAKEHNLDRVVVASCSPRLHEQTFRKAAERAGLNPYMFEMANIREHVSWVHAQEKEKATEKAIELVRRAVFKAARLEPLYKSAIGITKKALVIGGGIAGIQAALDIADAGFQVILVEKEPTIGGKMAQLDKTFPTLDCSS
;
A
#
# COMPACT_ATOMS: atom_id res chain seq x y z
N MET A 1 -21.74 18.52 -2.52
CA MET A 1 -20.51 18.71 -3.34
C MET A 1 -20.89 18.41 -4.78
N PRO A 2 -20.35 19.10 -5.80
CA PRO A 2 -20.72 18.85 -7.19
C PRO A 2 -20.38 17.40 -7.59
N ASN A 3 -21.20 16.82 -8.48
CA ASN A 3 -21.03 15.47 -9.07
C ASN A 3 -21.11 14.28 -8.10
N VAL A 4 -21.40 14.47 -6.81
CA VAL A 4 -21.60 13.37 -5.86
C VAL A 4 -23.04 12.84 -5.99
N VAL A 5 -23.19 11.68 -6.64
CA VAL A 5 -24.49 11.01 -6.87
C VAL A 5 -24.91 10.15 -5.66
N PHE A 6 -23.93 9.53 -4.98
CA PHE A 6 -24.16 8.65 -3.83
C PHE A 6 -23.10 8.90 -2.76
N ALA A 7 -23.50 8.87 -1.49
CA ALA A 7 -22.62 8.95 -0.34
C ALA A 7 -23.15 8.05 0.78
N THR A 8 -22.26 7.34 1.45
CA THR A 8 -22.58 6.46 2.57
C THR A 8 -21.38 6.37 3.51
N ASP A 9 -21.62 5.91 4.73
CA ASP A 9 -20.60 5.60 5.72
C ASP A 9 -20.71 4.13 6.16
N TYR A 10 -19.56 3.53 6.46
CA TYR A 10 -19.50 2.17 6.96
C TYR A 10 -18.27 2.02 7.86
N LYS A 11 -18.40 1.19 8.90
CA LYS A 11 -17.40 1.05 9.97
C LYS A 11 -16.01 0.66 9.45
N TYR A 12 -15.96 -0.23 8.45
CA TYR A 12 -14.70 -0.75 7.90
C TYR A 12 -14.76 -0.83 6.38
N MET A 13 -14.59 0.30 5.68
CA MET A 13 -14.67 0.32 4.21
C MET A 13 -13.71 -0.66 3.51
N CYS A 14 -12.56 -0.98 4.12
CA CYS A 14 -11.59 -1.92 3.53
C CYS A 14 -11.95 -3.40 3.69
N SER A 15 -12.93 -3.74 4.55
CA SER A 15 -13.39 -5.12 4.69
C SER A 15 -14.15 -5.57 3.45
N GLU A 16 -14.36 -6.89 3.30
CA GLU A 16 -15.11 -7.42 2.16
C GLU A 16 -16.53 -6.81 2.04
N PRO A 17 -17.32 -6.69 3.13
CA PRO A 17 -18.60 -5.96 3.06
C PRO A 17 -18.47 -4.50 2.63
N GLY A 18 -17.42 -3.80 3.08
CA GLY A 18 -17.16 -2.40 2.71
C GLY A 18 -16.82 -2.25 1.23
N GLN A 19 -16.04 -3.18 0.68
CA GLN A 19 -15.73 -3.22 -0.76
C GLN A 19 -16.97 -3.58 -1.59
N GLU A 20 -17.80 -4.53 -1.14
CA GLU A 20 -19.06 -4.87 -1.79
C GLU A 20 -20.05 -3.70 -1.82
N LEU A 21 -20.08 -2.84 -0.79
CA LEU A 21 -20.84 -1.60 -0.82
C LEU A 21 -20.40 -0.67 -1.95
N ILE A 22 -19.09 -0.48 -2.15
CA ILE A 22 -18.56 0.32 -3.26
C ILE A 22 -18.96 -0.30 -4.61
N ILE A 23 -18.78 -1.61 -4.76
CA ILE A 23 -19.05 -2.33 -6.01
C ILE A 23 -20.53 -2.24 -6.40
N LYS A 24 -21.44 -2.45 -5.43
CA LYS A 24 -22.88 -2.35 -5.64
C LYS A 24 -23.29 -0.93 -5.97
N ALA A 25 -22.86 0.05 -5.16
CA ALA A 25 -23.18 1.46 -5.39
C ALA A 25 -22.69 1.94 -6.76
N ALA A 26 -21.48 1.53 -7.18
CA ALA A 26 -20.95 1.88 -8.49
C ALA A 26 -21.83 1.37 -9.64
N LYS A 27 -22.32 0.13 -9.55
CA LYS A 27 -23.20 -0.46 -10.57
C LYS A 27 -24.61 0.12 -10.53
N GLU A 28 -25.21 0.20 -9.34
CA GLU A 28 -26.60 0.66 -9.15
C GLU A 28 -26.79 2.13 -9.53
N HIS A 29 -25.80 2.97 -9.22
CA HIS A 29 -25.85 4.40 -9.51
C HIS A 29 -25.08 4.80 -10.78
N ASN A 30 -24.58 3.83 -11.55
CA ASN A 30 -23.76 4.04 -12.75
C ASN A 30 -22.63 5.06 -12.50
N LEU A 31 -21.91 4.89 -11.39
CA LEU A 31 -20.83 5.78 -11.00
C LEU A 31 -19.64 5.58 -11.93
N ASP A 32 -18.93 6.67 -12.21
CA ASP A 32 -17.71 6.67 -13.03
C ASP A 32 -16.46 7.08 -12.23
N ARG A 33 -16.63 7.46 -10.96
CA ARG A 33 -15.57 7.84 -10.01
C ARG A 33 -15.92 7.34 -8.61
N VAL A 34 -14.89 7.03 -7.82
CA VAL A 34 -15.04 6.67 -6.39
C VAL A 34 -14.11 7.52 -5.54
N VAL A 35 -14.63 8.07 -4.43
CA VAL A 35 -13.82 8.71 -3.38
C VAL A 35 -14.02 7.95 -2.09
N VAL A 36 -12.92 7.51 -1.46
CA VAL A 36 -12.97 6.90 -0.12
C VAL A 36 -12.28 7.79 0.89
N ALA A 37 -13.04 8.23 1.89
CA ALA A 37 -12.53 8.98 3.03
C ALA A 37 -12.21 8.04 4.19
N SER A 38 -10.93 7.71 4.39
CA SER A 38 -10.52 6.73 5.41
C SER A 38 -9.07 6.95 5.85
N CYS A 39 -8.22 5.93 5.72
CA CYS A 39 -6.81 5.93 6.11
C CYS A 39 -5.87 6.48 5.01
N SER A 40 -4.57 6.29 5.21
CA SER A 40 -3.56 6.69 4.24
C SER A 40 -3.65 5.90 2.92
N PRO A 41 -3.48 6.57 1.76
CA PRO A 41 -3.33 5.89 0.47
C PRO A 41 -2.13 4.95 0.45
N ARG A 42 -1.08 5.23 1.24
CA ARG A 42 0.09 4.34 1.39
C ARG A 42 -0.27 2.95 1.94
N LEU A 43 -1.45 2.80 2.56
CA LEU A 43 -1.92 1.54 3.13
C LEU A 43 -2.94 0.84 2.22
N HIS A 44 -4.03 1.52 1.84
CA HIS A 44 -5.17 0.86 1.20
C HIS A 44 -5.54 1.40 -0.20
N GLU A 45 -4.72 2.25 -0.82
CA GLU A 45 -4.99 2.71 -2.20
C GLU A 45 -5.15 1.54 -3.16
N GLN A 46 -4.24 0.55 -3.12
CA GLN A 46 -4.33 -0.63 -3.98
C GLN A 46 -5.56 -1.50 -3.68
N THR A 47 -6.01 -1.55 -2.44
CA THR A 47 -7.23 -2.29 -2.05
C THR A 47 -8.45 -1.68 -2.72
N PHE A 48 -8.63 -0.36 -2.62
CA PHE A 48 -9.78 0.31 -3.20
C PHE A 48 -9.71 0.45 -4.73
N ARG A 49 -8.50 0.56 -5.30
CA ARG A 49 -8.31 0.43 -6.74
C ARG A 49 -8.81 -0.90 -7.28
N LYS A 50 -8.49 -2.01 -6.60
CA LYS A 50 -9.01 -3.34 -6.96
C LYS A 50 -10.52 -3.44 -6.76
N ALA A 51 -11.09 -2.82 -5.73
CA ALA A 51 -12.55 -2.78 -5.54
C ALA A 51 -13.25 -2.00 -6.68
N ALA A 52 -12.70 -0.86 -7.10
CA ALA A 52 -13.18 -0.12 -8.26
C ALA A 52 -13.08 -0.97 -9.54
N GLU A 53 -11.95 -1.65 -9.75
CA GLU A 53 -11.75 -2.57 -10.89
C GLU A 53 -12.80 -3.70 -10.91
N ARG A 54 -13.08 -4.33 -9.76
CA ARG A 54 -14.16 -5.33 -9.59
C ARG A 54 -15.55 -4.77 -9.92
N ALA A 55 -15.73 -3.46 -9.78
CA ALA A 55 -16.97 -2.77 -10.14
C ALA A 55 -17.07 -2.44 -11.64
N GLY A 56 -16.00 -2.66 -12.43
CA GLY A 56 -15.91 -2.30 -13.84
C GLY A 56 -15.37 -0.89 -14.09
N LEU A 57 -14.85 -0.22 -13.07
CA LEU A 57 -14.22 1.10 -13.18
C LEU A 57 -12.74 0.96 -13.52
N ASN A 58 -12.19 1.96 -14.23
CA ASN A 58 -10.75 2.06 -14.36
C ASN A 58 -10.12 2.33 -12.96
N PRO A 59 -9.07 1.61 -12.53
CA PRO A 59 -8.50 1.73 -11.17
C PRO A 59 -7.98 3.14 -10.82
N TYR A 60 -7.70 3.97 -11.81
CA TYR A 60 -7.22 5.34 -11.64
C TYR A 60 -8.36 6.36 -11.55
N MET A 61 -9.61 5.91 -11.64
CA MET A 61 -10.84 6.69 -11.42
C MET A 61 -11.25 6.68 -9.94
N PHE A 62 -10.27 6.56 -9.06
CA PHE A 62 -10.40 6.44 -7.62
C PHE A 62 -9.51 7.48 -6.95
N GLU A 63 -10.05 8.17 -5.93
CA GLU A 63 -9.30 9.08 -5.07
C GLU A 63 -9.51 8.74 -3.59
N MET A 64 -8.50 9.01 -2.76
CA MET A 64 -8.57 8.75 -1.33
C MET A 64 -8.37 10.03 -0.52
N ALA A 65 -9.29 10.28 0.42
CA ALA A 65 -9.14 11.33 1.43
C ALA A 65 -8.66 10.70 2.74
N ASN A 66 -7.45 11.03 3.18
CA ASN A 66 -6.94 10.57 4.47
C ASN A 66 -7.54 11.41 5.60
N ILE A 67 -8.56 10.87 6.27
CA ILE A 67 -9.23 11.49 7.42
C ILE A 67 -8.90 10.77 8.75
N ARG A 68 -7.96 9.82 8.74
CA ARG A 68 -7.53 9.09 9.94
C ARG A 68 -6.18 9.58 10.44
N GLU A 69 -5.09 9.18 9.79
CA GLU A 69 -3.74 9.57 10.19
C GLU A 69 -3.54 11.09 10.15
N HIS A 70 -4.20 11.79 9.22
CA HIS A 70 -4.05 13.24 9.05
C HIS A 70 -5.12 14.08 9.75
N VAL A 71 -6.15 13.43 10.32
CA VAL A 71 -7.27 14.12 10.98
C VAL A 71 -7.62 13.44 12.30
N SER A 72 -8.41 12.37 12.32
CA SER A 72 -8.99 11.86 13.57
C SER A 72 -7.96 11.46 14.63
N TRP A 73 -6.82 10.87 14.24
CA TRP A 73 -5.78 10.45 15.19
C TRP A 73 -5.05 11.62 15.83
N VAL A 74 -4.88 12.74 15.11
CA VAL A 74 -4.04 13.87 15.56
C VAL A 74 -4.86 15.08 16.01
N HIS A 75 -6.19 15.01 15.98
CA HIS A 75 -7.12 16.05 16.44
C HIS A 75 -8.18 15.47 17.41
N ALA A 76 -7.83 14.43 18.17
CA ALA A 76 -8.77 13.70 19.02
C ALA A 76 -9.50 14.58 20.07
N GLN A 77 -8.87 15.69 20.46
CA GLN A 77 -9.41 16.65 21.44
C GLN A 77 -10.19 17.81 20.80
N GLU A 78 -10.20 17.94 19.47
CA GLU A 78 -10.84 19.05 18.75
C GLU A 78 -11.81 18.50 17.70
N LYS A 79 -12.86 17.80 18.14
CA LYS A 79 -13.74 17.00 17.27
C LYS A 79 -14.50 17.85 16.23
N GLU A 80 -14.95 19.03 16.60
CA GLU A 80 -15.66 19.94 15.68
C GLU A 80 -14.72 20.36 14.54
N LYS A 81 -13.52 20.85 14.88
CA LYS A 81 -12.50 21.24 13.88
C LYS A 81 -11.99 20.05 13.08
N ALA A 82 -11.87 18.87 13.70
CA ALA A 82 -11.51 17.65 13.00
C ALA A 82 -12.55 17.28 11.94
N THR A 83 -13.84 17.45 12.25
CA THR A 83 -14.95 17.22 11.33
C THR A 83 -14.91 18.21 10.17
N GLU A 84 -14.75 19.51 10.45
CA GLU A 84 -14.57 20.55 9.42
C GLU A 84 -13.40 20.23 8.49
N LYS A 85 -12.25 19.88 9.06
CA LYS A 85 -11.06 19.48 8.30
C LYS A 85 -11.32 18.25 7.43
N ALA A 86 -12.01 17.22 7.96
CA ALA A 86 -12.36 16.04 7.20
C ALA A 86 -13.27 16.38 6.01
N ILE A 87 -14.28 17.23 6.21
CA ILE A 87 -15.17 17.70 5.13
C ILE A 87 -14.36 18.42 4.04
N GLU A 88 -13.42 19.29 4.40
CA GLU A 88 -12.56 19.97 3.43
C GLU A 88 -11.65 19.02 2.66
N LEU A 89 -11.08 18.00 3.32
CA LEU A 89 -10.27 17.00 2.63
C LEU A 89 -11.10 16.15 1.67
N VAL A 90 -12.31 15.75 2.06
CA VAL A 90 -13.24 15.04 1.17
C VAL A 90 -13.62 15.92 -0.01
N ARG A 91 -13.92 17.19 0.23
CA ARG A 91 -14.23 18.16 -0.83
C ARG A 91 -13.09 18.24 -1.85
N ARG A 92 -11.85 18.39 -1.38
CA ARG A 92 -10.65 18.43 -2.25
C ARG A 92 -10.48 17.13 -3.05
N ALA A 93 -10.69 15.98 -2.43
CA ALA A 93 -10.63 14.69 -3.10
C ALA A 93 -11.70 14.57 -4.20
N VAL A 94 -12.93 15.00 -3.94
CA VAL A 94 -14.01 15.04 -4.95
C VAL A 94 -13.65 15.95 -6.12
N PHE A 95 -13.10 17.15 -5.87
CA PHE A 95 -12.67 18.05 -6.94
C PHE A 95 -11.53 17.47 -7.79
N LYS A 96 -10.59 16.75 -7.17
CA LYS A 96 -9.54 16.04 -7.90
C LYS A 96 -10.12 14.87 -8.69
N ALA A 97 -11.01 14.08 -8.09
CA ALA A 97 -11.66 12.94 -8.72
C ALA A 97 -12.42 13.32 -9.99
N ALA A 98 -13.08 14.49 -9.99
CA ALA A 98 -13.77 15.05 -11.15
C ALA A 98 -12.85 15.32 -12.36
N ARG A 99 -11.53 15.37 -12.17
CA ARG A 99 -10.52 15.59 -13.22
C ARG A 99 -9.61 14.39 -13.45
N LEU A 100 -9.89 13.25 -12.80
CA LEU A 100 -9.15 12.03 -13.07
C LEU A 100 -9.49 11.50 -14.47
N GLU A 101 -8.46 11.01 -15.13
CA GLU A 101 -8.51 10.35 -16.42
C GLU A 101 -8.18 8.86 -16.26
N PRO A 102 -8.75 7.99 -17.11
CA PRO A 102 -8.42 6.58 -17.09
C PRO A 102 -6.96 6.38 -17.49
N LEU A 103 -6.19 5.65 -16.67
CA LEU A 103 -4.81 5.28 -16.98
C LEU A 103 -4.67 3.76 -17.12
N TYR A 104 -3.62 3.34 -17.81
CA TYR A 104 -3.34 1.94 -18.09
C TYR A 104 -1.92 1.60 -17.68
N LYS A 105 -1.75 0.41 -17.11
CA LYS A 105 -0.43 -0.08 -16.69
C LYS A 105 0.42 -0.34 -17.93
N SER A 106 1.65 0.15 -17.91
CA SER A 106 2.64 -0.21 -18.93
C SER A 106 3.34 -1.50 -18.51
N ALA A 107 3.48 -2.44 -19.44
CA ALA A 107 4.32 -3.62 -19.24
C ALA A 107 5.77 -3.25 -19.49
N ILE A 108 6.66 -3.59 -18.54
CA ILE A 108 8.09 -3.37 -18.65
C ILE A 108 8.77 -4.72 -18.47
N GLY A 109 9.76 -5.02 -19.31
CA GLY A 109 10.56 -6.24 -19.19
C GLY A 109 11.32 -6.29 -17.87
N ILE A 110 11.37 -7.47 -17.25
CA ILE A 110 12.12 -7.70 -16.01
C ILE A 110 13.33 -8.56 -16.33
N THR A 111 14.54 -8.01 -16.13
CA THR A 111 15.78 -8.78 -16.15
C THR A 111 15.74 -9.82 -15.03
N LYS A 112 15.91 -11.10 -15.37
CA LYS A 112 15.84 -12.23 -14.42
C LYS A 112 17.14 -12.36 -13.62
N LYS A 113 17.48 -11.30 -12.88
CA LYS A 113 18.71 -11.17 -12.11
C LYS A 113 18.48 -10.29 -10.89
N ALA A 114 18.97 -10.73 -9.74
CA ALA A 114 18.87 -9.99 -8.48
C ALA A 114 20.22 -9.42 -8.03
N LEU A 115 20.16 -8.35 -7.23
CA LEU A 115 21.28 -7.77 -6.52
C LEU A 115 20.97 -7.80 -5.02
N VAL A 116 21.85 -8.41 -4.24
CA VAL A 116 21.80 -8.40 -2.78
C VAL A 116 22.96 -7.54 -2.27
N ILE A 117 22.65 -6.57 -1.42
CA ILE A 117 23.64 -5.64 -0.84
C ILE A 117 23.79 -5.96 0.64
N GLY A 118 24.99 -6.37 1.04
CA GLY A 118 25.34 -6.84 2.37
C GLY A 118 25.38 -8.38 2.44
N GLY A 119 26.55 -8.94 2.67
CA GLY A 119 26.85 -10.35 2.87
C GLY A 119 26.79 -10.80 4.34
N GLY A 120 25.90 -10.23 5.16
CA GLY A 120 25.55 -10.81 6.46
C GLY A 120 24.61 -12.01 6.32
N ILE A 121 24.24 -12.67 7.43
CA ILE A 121 23.35 -13.85 7.40
C ILE A 121 22.06 -13.64 6.57
N ALA A 122 21.41 -12.47 6.70
CA ALA A 122 20.21 -12.17 5.93
C ALA A 122 20.45 -12.10 4.42
N GLY A 123 21.56 -11.48 3.98
CA GLY A 123 21.89 -11.36 2.57
C GLY A 123 22.42 -12.66 1.98
N ILE A 124 23.21 -13.43 2.74
CA ILE A 124 23.64 -14.77 2.34
C ILE A 124 22.42 -15.66 2.10
N GLN A 125 21.46 -15.71 3.05
CA GLN A 125 20.27 -16.51 2.88
C GLN A 125 19.43 -16.06 1.67
N ALA A 126 19.20 -14.77 1.52
CA ALA A 126 18.46 -14.24 0.37
C ALA A 126 19.14 -14.60 -0.96
N ALA A 127 20.48 -14.55 -1.03
CA ALA A 127 21.21 -14.91 -2.22
C ALA A 127 21.11 -16.41 -2.52
N LEU A 128 21.23 -17.27 -1.50
CA LEU A 128 21.05 -18.72 -1.64
C LEU A 128 19.64 -19.07 -2.14
N ASP A 129 18.59 -18.53 -1.50
CA ASP A 129 17.20 -18.79 -1.89
C ASP A 129 16.92 -18.38 -3.36
N ILE A 130 17.49 -17.26 -3.80
CA ILE A 130 17.36 -16.78 -5.19
C ILE A 130 18.11 -17.69 -6.16
N ALA A 131 19.32 -18.13 -5.80
CA ALA A 131 20.14 -19.02 -6.61
C ALA A 131 19.50 -20.41 -6.74
N ASP A 132 18.98 -20.97 -5.64
CA ASP A 132 18.29 -22.26 -5.60
C ASP A 132 16.99 -22.24 -6.40
N ALA A 133 16.31 -21.10 -6.46
CA ALA A 133 15.17 -20.87 -7.35
C ALA A 133 15.56 -20.74 -8.84
N GLY A 134 16.85 -20.84 -9.18
CA GLY A 134 17.36 -20.83 -10.55
C GLY A 134 17.61 -19.44 -11.13
N PHE A 135 17.65 -18.39 -10.31
CA PHE A 135 17.89 -17.02 -10.77
C PHE A 135 19.34 -16.58 -10.54
N GLN A 136 19.87 -15.78 -11.46
CA GLN A 136 21.18 -15.17 -11.25
C GLN A 136 21.12 -14.14 -10.13
N VAL A 137 22.07 -14.20 -9.19
CA VAL A 137 22.20 -13.22 -8.10
C VAL A 137 23.62 -12.67 -8.03
N ILE A 138 23.75 -11.38 -7.77
CA ILE A 138 25.02 -10.74 -7.41
C ILE A 138 24.93 -10.36 -5.93
N LEU A 139 25.89 -10.82 -5.12
CA LEU A 139 26.05 -10.41 -3.73
C LEU A 139 27.21 -9.40 -3.63
N VAL A 140 26.93 -8.21 -3.11
CA VAL A 140 27.94 -7.17 -2.88
C VAL A 140 28.09 -6.95 -1.39
N GLU A 141 29.28 -7.22 -0.86
CA GLU A 141 29.65 -6.91 0.53
C GLU A 141 30.65 -5.75 0.54
N LYS A 142 30.50 -4.87 1.53
CA LYS A 142 31.34 -3.68 1.72
C LYS A 142 32.71 -4.07 2.28
N GLU A 143 32.73 -5.00 3.22
CA GLU A 143 33.94 -5.46 3.89
C GLU A 143 34.66 -6.56 3.07
N PRO A 144 35.94 -6.86 3.36
CA PRO A 144 36.68 -7.91 2.65
C PRO A 144 36.11 -9.32 2.82
N THR A 145 35.24 -9.54 3.81
CA THR A 145 34.68 -10.86 4.15
C THR A 145 33.18 -10.78 4.37
N ILE A 146 32.46 -11.84 3.97
CA ILE A 146 31.05 -12.06 4.32
C ILE A 146 30.90 -12.60 5.75
N GLY A 147 29.67 -12.68 6.25
CA GLY A 147 29.30 -13.15 7.60
C GLY A 147 28.69 -12.06 8.48
N GLY A 148 29.01 -10.79 8.19
CA GLY A 148 28.47 -9.63 8.90
C GLY A 148 28.71 -9.71 10.42
N LYS A 149 27.74 -9.23 11.21
CA LYS A 149 27.85 -9.27 12.68
C LYS A 149 27.82 -10.69 13.26
N MET A 150 27.20 -11.64 12.56
CA MET A 150 27.07 -13.02 13.08
C MET A 150 28.44 -13.66 13.26
N ALA A 151 29.33 -13.53 12.27
CA ALA A 151 30.68 -14.08 12.32
C ALA A 151 31.58 -13.49 13.43
N GLN A 152 31.12 -12.45 14.13
CA GLN A 152 31.84 -11.85 15.27
C GLN A 152 31.33 -12.35 16.62
N LEU A 153 30.21 -13.09 16.66
CA LEU A 153 29.63 -13.62 17.88
C LEU A 153 30.31 -14.94 18.25
N ASP A 154 30.52 -15.21 19.53
CA ASP A 154 31.00 -16.53 19.97
C ASP A 154 29.87 -17.57 19.85
N LYS A 155 28.68 -17.24 20.37
CA LYS A 155 27.52 -18.14 20.40
C LYS A 155 26.23 -17.44 20.01
N THR A 156 25.27 -18.22 19.55
CA THR A 156 23.93 -17.76 19.17
C THR A 156 22.88 -18.32 20.12
N PHE A 157 22.03 -17.45 20.67
CA PHE A 157 20.90 -17.89 21.50
C PHE A 157 19.74 -18.33 20.58
N PRO A 158 18.85 -19.24 21.03
CA PRO A 158 18.82 -19.88 22.34
C PRO A 158 19.67 -21.16 22.44
N THR A 159 20.17 -21.70 21.33
CA THR A 159 20.82 -23.03 21.29
C THR A 159 22.26 -23.04 21.82
N LEU A 160 22.89 -21.87 21.90
CA LEU A 160 24.30 -21.68 22.27
C LEU A 160 25.29 -22.31 21.29
N ASP A 161 24.87 -22.50 20.03
CA ASP A 161 25.72 -22.96 18.95
C ASP A 161 26.74 -21.89 18.56
N CYS A 162 27.91 -22.32 18.09
CA CYS A 162 28.92 -21.43 17.52
C CYS A 162 28.36 -20.69 16.30
N SER A 163 28.70 -19.41 16.14
CA SER A 163 28.18 -18.58 15.05
C SER A 163 28.88 -18.80 13.69
N SER A 164 30.08 -19.41 13.74
CA SER A 164 30.99 -19.64 12.63
C SER A 164 31.67 -20.99 12.76
#